data_AF-A0A3L7SZN2-F1
#
_entry.id   AF-A0A3L7SZN2-F1
#
_cell.length_a   1.000
_cell.length_b   1.000
_cell.length_c   1.000
_cell.angle_alpha   90.00
_cell.angle_beta   90.00
_cell.angle_gamma   90.00
#
_symmetry.space_group_name_H-M   'P 1'
#
loop_
_entity.id
_entity.type
_entity.pdbx_description
1 polymer ?
#
loop_
_entity_poly.entity_id
_entity_poly.type
_entity_poly.pdbx_seq_one_letter_code
_entity_poly.pdbx_strand_id
1 'polypeptide(L)'
;MILIPLAAALLMTTSETFVAPPTPLEPLPHARQLAWKEMEFTGFIHFGPNTFTDKEWGHGDEPADVFNPSALDARQWVKTMKDAGIKGIVITAKHHDGYCNWPTKLSEHSVAKSPWKGGKGDVLREMSDACREGGLKFGVYLSPWDRNNPKYGTGEEYNEYFRQQLREVLTNYGPIFEVWFDGACGEGPNGKRQVYDFPSFRAVVRELQPNAVMFSDVGPDIRWVGNEQGWAGETCWSMLKAAGHGIGDDHPPSTKSLNEGDIDGESWIPAECDVSIRPGWFYHANEDDKVKTPAQLLDLWERSVGHNANLHLNFPVDRRGLIHENDVLAVRGLRALIDATYGEGTDLARGRSTAVTNLRGDSPRAASEPLADAPFSGAKAVDGDPKTYWATDDAVRAAEIEIELDPTKPFDRVLLAEPTWLGQRIARFRVSVPASLDNNHRDWVTLAQGTTVGYQRIVRVPPTKARFLRIEILDARACPCLSAVEVHCTAGANESKQ
;
A
#
# COMPACT_ATOMS: atom_id res chain seq x y z
N MET A 1 -25.14 59.71 51.42
CA MET A 1 -25.56 58.48 50.72
C MET A 1 -25.30 58.68 49.24
N ILE A 2 -24.19 58.15 48.73
CA ILE A 2 -23.87 58.14 47.29
C ILE A 2 -24.02 56.69 46.86
N LEU A 3 -25.02 56.40 46.02
CA LEU A 3 -25.28 55.08 45.44
C LEU A 3 -24.44 54.95 44.16
N ILE A 4 -23.49 54.02 44.18
CA ILE A 4 -22.72 53.59 43.01
C ILE A 4 -23.54 52.50 42.30
N PRO A 5 -23.80 52.57 40.99
CA PRO A 5 -24.44 51.47 40.27
C PRO A 5 -23.40 50.37 39.99
N LEU A 6 -23.67 49.17 40.49
CA LEU A 6 -22.92 47.97 40.19
C LEU A 6 -23.31 47.51 38.77
N ALA A 7 -22.41 47.68 37.80
CA ALA A 7 -22.58 47.11 36.46
C ALA A 7 -22.31 45.60 36.55
N ALA A 8 -23.35 44.78 36.41
CA ALA A 8 -23.21 43.35 36.24
C ALA A 8 -22.68 43.05 34.83
N ALA A 9 -21.41 42.64 34.75
CA ALA A 9 -20.85 42.10 33.52
C ALA A 9 -21.47 40.71 33.26
N LEU A 10 -22.37 40.64 32.28
CA LEU A 10 -22.86 39.37 31.74
C LEU A 10 -21.69 38.70 30.99
N LEU A 11 -21.08 37.68 31.60
CA LEU A 11 -20.21 36.76 30.90
C LEU A 11 -21.07 35.93 29.95
N MET A 12 -21.15 36.34 28.68
CA MET A 12 -21.67 35.49 27.61
C MET A 12 -20.65 34.37 27.37
N THR A 13 -20.89 33.22 27.96
CA THR A 13 -20.21 31.98 27.56
C THR A 13 -20.79 31.56 26.21
N THR A 14 -20.05 31.80 25.13
CA THR A 14 -20.33 31.18 23.83
C THR A 14 -20.16 29.67 24.00
N SER A 15 -21.27 28.93 24.06
CA SER A 15 -21.23 27.48 23.97
C SER A 15 -20.85 27.13 22.53
N GLU A 16 -19.58 26.85 22.27
CA GLU A 16 -19.20 26.17 21.03
C GLU A 16 -19.96 24.84 21.00
N THR A 17 -20.88 24.69 20.05
CA THR A 17 -21.63 23.45 19.86
C THR A 17 -20.66 22.40 19.35
N PHE A 18 -20.26 21.48 20.22
CA PHE A 18 -19.43 20.35 19.85
C PHE A 18 -20.16 19.47 18.82
N VAL A 19 -19.60 19.35 17.61
CA VAL A 19 -20.08 18.43 16.58
C VAL A 19 -19.27 17.15 16.66
N ALA A 20 -19.91 16.04 17.04
CA ALA A 20 -19.25 14.74 17.13
C ALA A 20 -18.85 14.21 15.74
N PRO A 21 -17.71 13.51 15.60
CA PRO A 21 -17.33 12.87 14.33
C PRO A 21 -18.31 11.76 13.94
N PRO A 22 -18.31 11.35 12.66
CA PRO A 22 -19.02 10.15 12.22
C PRO A 22 -18.63 8.92 13.06
N THR A 23 -19.63 8.11 13.42
CA THR A 23 -19.37 6.82 14.08
C THR A 23 -18.52 5.93 13.16
N PRO A 24 -17.44 5.29 13.66
CA PRO A 24 -16.65 4.35 12.87
C PRO A 24 -17.50 3.21 12.29
N LEU A 25 -17.17 2.77 11.08
CA LEU A 25 -17.88 1.71 10.37
C LEU A 25 -17.03 0.43 10.35
N GLU A 26 -17.54 -0.64 10.96
CA GLU A 26 -16.84 -1.92 11.03
C GLU A 26 -16.78 -2.67 9.66
N PRO A 27 -15.79 -3.57 9.47
CA PRO A 27 -14.63 -3.79 10.34
C PRO A 27 -13.63 -2.62 10.26
N LEU A 28 -12.94 -2.33 11.36
CA LEU A 28 -11.89 -1.30 11.41
C LEU A 28 -10.48 -1.88 11.21
N PRO A 29 -9.56 -1.11 10.59
CA PRO A 29 -8.15 -1.48 10.54
C PRO A 29 -7.52 -1.49 11.92
N HIS A 30 -6.62 -2.45 12.16
CA HIS A 30 -5.65 -2.35 13.24
C HIS A 30 -4.62 -1.25 12.94
N ALA A 31 -4.02 -0.68 14.00
CA ALA A 31 -2.98 0.33 13.87
C ALA A 31 -1.80 -0.12 12.99
N ARG A 32 -1.44 -1.40 13.01
CA ARG A 32 -0.39 -1.96 12.13
C ARG A 32 -0.77 -1.95 10.65
N GLN A 33 -2.05 -2.13 10.32
CA GLN A 33 -2.55 -2.08 8.95
C GLN A 33 -2.64 -0.64 8.46
N LEU A 34 -3.02 0.32 9.31
CA LEU A 34 -2.94 1.75 8.99
C LEU A 34 -1.49 2.16 8.71
N ALA A 35 -0.57 1.83 9.61
CA ALA A 35 0.85 2.15 9.46
C ALA A 35 1.52 1.46 8.27
N TRP A 36 0.98 0.32 7.81
CA TRP A 36 1.40 -0.32 6.56
C TRP A 36 0.77 0.37 5.34
N LYS A 37 -0.51 0.73 5.42
CA LYS A 37 -1.22 1.43 4.33
C LYS A 37 -0.57 2.78 4.00
N GLU A 38 -0.18 3.52 5.04
CA GLU A 38 0.56 4.80 4.94
C GLU A 38 1.93 4.68 4.24
N MET A 39 2.47 3.46 4.13
CA MET A 39 3.73 3.27 3.41
C MET A 39 3.54 3.40 1.90
N GLU A 40 2.34 3.06 1.39
CA GLU A 40 1.90 3.04 -0.01
C GLU A 40 2.73 2.15 -0.95
N PHE A 41 4.04 2.28 -0.89
CA PHE A 41 5.03 1.70 -1.77
C PHE A 41 6.13 1.00 -0.95
N THR A 42 6.19 -0.32 -1.07
CA THR A 42 7.17 -1.21 -0.46
C THR A 42 7.99 -1.91 -1.55
N GLY A 43 9.15 -2.45 -1.17
CA GLY A 43 10.05 -3.15 -2.08
C GLY A 43 10.26 -4.60 -1.68
N PHE A 44 10.53 -5.45 -2.66
CA PHE A 44 10.91 -6.84 -2.48
C PHE A 44 12.34 -7.07 -3.00
N ILE A 45 13.11 -7.92 -2.34
CA ILE A 45 14.35 -8.49 -2.86
C ILE A 45 14.22 -10.00 -2.94
N HIS A 46 14.27 -10.53 -4.15
CA HIS A 46 14.59 -11.92 -4.41
C HIS A 46 16.09 -12.07 -4.68
N PHE A 47 16.74 -12.85 -3.83
CA PHE A 47 18.17 -13.13 -3.94
C PHE A 47 18.51 -14.46 -3.27
N GLY A 48 19.36 -15.27 -3.92
CA GLY A 48 19.70 -16.61 -3.45
C GLY A 48 20.37 -17.43 -4.56
N PRO A 49 20.53 -18.76 -4.39
CA PRO A 49 21.14 -19.63 -5.39
C PRO A 49 20.51 -19.51 -6.79
N ASN A 50 19.22 -19.26 -6.86
CA ASN A 50 18.44 -19.06 -8.09
C ASN A 50 19.00 -17.93 -8.99
N THR A 51 19.55 -16.85 -8.42
CA THR A 51 20.30 -15.81 -9.15
C THR A 51 21.51 -16.36 -9.90
N PHE A 52 22.20 -17.33 -9.31
CA PHE A 52 23.44 -17.91 -9.83
C PHE A 52 23.17 -19.08 -10.78
N THR A 53 22.07 -19.80 -10.57
CA THR A 53 21.65 -20.94 -11.38
C THR A 53 20.69 -20.57 -12.52
N ASP A 54 20.33 -19.29 -12.64
CA ASP A 54 19.44 -18.77 -13.68
C ASP A 54 18.05 -19.42 -13.66
N LYS A 55 17.47 -19.54 -12.45
CA LYS A 55 16.14 -20.13 -12.24
C LYS A 55 15.22 -19.15 -11.52
N GLU A 56 13.93 -19.27 -11.78
CA GLU A 56 12.90 -18.66 -10.93
C GLU A 56 12.65 -19.54 -9.69
N TRP A 57 12.46 -20.85 -9.91
CA TRP A 57 12.27 -21.83 -8.84
C TRP A 57 13.40 -22.86 -8.83
N GLY A 58 14.29 -22.77 -7.84
CA GLY A 58 15.30 -23.79 -7.57
C GLY A 58 14.72 -25.14 -7.18
N HIS A 59 15.53 -26.19 -7.27
CA HIS A 59 15.12 -27.57 -7.00
C HIS A 59 15.37 -28.01 -5.56
N GLY A 60 16.12 -27.22 -4.79
CA GLY A 60 16.56 -27.55 -3.44
C GLY A 60 17.80 -28.44 -3.39
N ASP A 61 18.40 -28.73 -4.54
CA ASP A 61 19.66 -29.45 -4.67
C ASP A 61 20.83 -28.54 -5.12
N GLU A 62 20.59 -27.22 -5.20
CA GLU A 62 21.60 -26.24 -5.55
C GLU A 62 22.81 -26.37 -4.60
N PRO A 63 24.03 -26.58 -5.11
CA PRO A 63 25.19 -26.71 -4.24
C PRO A 63 25.52 -25.35 -3.63
N ALA A 64 25.83 -25.31 -2.34
CA ALA A 64 26.01 -24.07 -1.60
C ALA A 64 27.16 -23.19 -2.16
N ASP A 65 28.07 -23.76 -2.94
CA ASP A 65 29.19 -23.06 -3.54
C ASP A 65 28.84 -22.17 -4.75
N VAL A 66 27.64 -22.34 -5.34
CA VAL A 66 27.14 -21.44 -6.39
C VAL A 66 26.83 -20.06 -5.83
N PHE A 67 26.49 -19.96 -4.54
CA PHE A 67 26.21 -18.70 -3.89
C PHE A 67 27.51 -17.98 -3.52
N ASN A 68 27.96 -17.07 -4.38
CA ASN A 68 29.20 -16.33 -4.15
C ASN A 68 29.17 -14.93 -4.79
N PRO A 69 28.31 -14.01 -4.31
CA PRO A 69 28.27 -12.66 -4.86
C PRO A 69 29.61 -11.93 -4.61
N SER A 70 30.16 -11.37 -5.69
CA SER A 70 31.51 -10.76 -5.67
C SER A 70 31.56 -9.37 -5.04
N ALA A 71 30.43 -8.66 -5.00
CA ALA A 71 30.34 -7.25 -4.62
C ALA A 71 29.00 -6.93 -3.92
N LEU A 72 28.44 -7.88 -3.15
CA LEU A 72 27.19 -7.67 -2.42
C LEU A 72 27.24 -6.39 -1.60
N ASP A 73 26.29 -5.49 -1.84
CA ASP A 73 26.13 -4.25 -1.09
C ASP A 73 24.65 -3.93 -0.83
N ALA A 74 24.15 -4.35 0.33
CA ALA A 74 22.79 -4.05 0.75
C ALA A 74 22.51 -2.54 0.93
N ARG A 75 23.54 -1.70 1.13
CA ARG A 75 23.36 -0.24 1.18
C ARG A 75 23.03 0.32 -0.20
N GLN A 76 23.55 -0.28 -1.27
CA GLN A 76 23.16 0.08 -2.65
C GLN A 76 21.70 -0.28 -2.91
N TRP A 77 21.21 -1.40 -2.38
CA TRP A 77 19.79 -1.79 -2.51
C TRP A 77 18.89 -0.79 -1.78
N VAL A 78 19.19 -0.53 -0.51
CA VAL A 78 18.46 0.43 0.34
C VAL A 78 18.47 1.83 -0.28
N LYS A 79 19.61 2.30 -0.77
CA LYS A 79 19.71 3.60 -1.42
C LYS A 79 18.81 3.69 -2.65
N THR A 80 18.85 2.68 -3.52
CA THR A 80 18.02 2.62 -4.73
C THR A 80 16.54 2.71 -4.40
N MET A 81 16.08 1.90 -3.44
CA MET A 81 14.67 1.89 -3.03
C MET A 81 14.26 3.17 -2.30
N LYS A 82 15.11 3.72 -1.43
CA LYS A 82 14.85 4.99 -0.76
C LYS A 82 14.72 6.14 -1.76
N ASP A 83 15.62 6.22 -2.74
CA ASP A 83 15.58 7.23 -3.80
C ASP A 83 14.31 7.09 -4.66
N ALA A 84 13.71 5.90 -4.72
CA ALA A 84 12.42 5.66 -5.38
C ALA A 84 11.20 6.07 -4.54
N GLY A 85 11.38 6.36 -3.25
CA GLY A 85 10.30 6.66 -2.31
C GLY A 85 9.72 5.45 -1.57
N ILE A 86 10.28 4.25 -1.76
CA ILE A 86 9.90 3.04 -1.02
C ILE A 86 10.17 3.25 0.48
N LYS A 87 9.29 2.72 1.34
CA LYS A 87 9.35 2.91 2.80
C LYS A 87 9.79 1.68 3.59
N GLY A 88 9.74 0.50 2.99
CA GLY A 88 10.15 -0.76 3.62
C GLY A 88 10.48 -1.82 2.60
N ILE A 89 11.32 -2.76 3.01
CA ILE A 89 11.88 -3.81 2.13
C ILE A 89 11.64 -5.16 2.76
N VAL A 90 10.98 -6.06 2.03
CA VAL A 90 10.92 -7.49 2.32
C VAL A 90 12.04 -8.18 1.54
N ILE A 91 12.75 -9.12 2.16
CA ILE A 91 13.77 -9.93 1.48
C ILE A 91 13.43 -11.41 1.62
N THR A 92 13.69 -12.20 0.57
CA THR A 92 13.66 -13.67 0.65
C THR A 92 14.68 -14.18 1.65
N ALA A 93 14.29 -14.37 2.90
CA ALA A 93 15.13 -15.04 3.90
C ALA A 93 15.37 -16.49 3.51
N LYS A 94 14.32 -17.15 3.00
CA LYS A 94 14.37 -18.48 2.39
C LYS A 94 13.34 -18.55 1.28
N HIS A 95 13.75 -18.89 0.07
CA HIS A 95 12.84 -19.17 -1.06
C HIS A 95 12.48 -20.68 -1.12
N HIS A 96 11.69 -21.11 -2.10
CA HIS A 96 11.19 -22.49 -2.21
C HIS A 96 12.29 -23.55 -2.29
N ASP A 97 13.47 -23.22 -2.84
CA ASP A 97 14.65 -24.08 -2.85
C ASP A 97 15.15 -24.41 -1.42
N GLY A 98 14.73 -23.66 -0.41
CA GLY A 98 15.05 -23.94 0.98
C GLY A 98 16.38 -23.33 1.45
N TYR A 99 17.11 -22.64 0.57
CA TYR A 99 18.38 -22.03 0.92
C TYR A 99 18.16 -20.85 1.87
N CYS A 100 18.81 -20.91 3.04
CA CYS A 100 18.67 -19.87 4.06
C CYS A 100 19.75 -18.78 3.88
N ASN A 101 19.31 -17.54 3.64
CA ASN A 101 20.15 -16.35 3.47
C ASN A 101 20.79 -15.81 4.78
N TRP A 102 20.70 -16.59 5.86
CA TRP A 102 21.35 -16.34 7.14
C TRP A 102 22.02 -17.62 7.67
N PRO A 103 23.03 -17.51 8.56
CA PRO A 103 23.79 -18.66 9.04
C PRO A 103 23.03 -19.45 10.12
N THR A 104 21.86 -19.99 9.75
CA THR A 104 21.05 -20.86 10.61
C THR A 104 21.81 -22.10 11.04
N LYS A 105 21.55 -22.58 12.26
CA LYS A 105 22.06 -23.88 12.73
C LYS A 105 21.09 -25.04 12.44
N LEU A 106 19.92 -24.73 11.87
CA LEU A 106 18.83 -25.67 11.64
C LEU A 106 18.95 -26.41 10.30
N SER A 107 19.75 -25.89 9.37
CA SER A 107 19.96 -26.44 8.03
C SER A 107 21.39 -26.23 7.56
N GLU A 108 21.93 -27.23 6.88
CA GLU A 108 23.20 -27.15 6.16
C GLU A 108 23.04 -26.44 4.80
N HIS A 109 21.81 -26.27 4.30
CA HIS A 109 21.53 -25.54 3.06
C HIS A 109 21.34 -24.05 3.36
N SER A 110 22.45 -23.37 3.67
CA SER A 110 22.48 -21.96 4.07
C SER A 110 23.77 -21.25 3.68
N VAL A 111 23.79 -19.93 3.82
CA VAL A 111 24.99 -19.08 3.59
C VAL A 111 26.21 -19.53 4.39
N ALA A 112 26.03 -20.19 5.54
CA ALA A 112 27.12 -20.73 6.35
C ALA A 112 27.95 -21.80 5.62
N LYS A 113 27.39 -22.45 4.58
CA LYS A 113 28.09 -23.45 3.75
C LYS A 113 28.55 -22.92 2.39
N SER A 114 28.37 -21.63 2.14
CA SER A 114 28.86 -20.99 0.92
C SER A 114 30.29 -20.47 1.07
N PRO A 115 31.04 -20.26 -0.04
CA PRO A 115 32.33 -19.60 -0.02
C PRO A 115 32.21 -18.09 0.25
N TRP A 116 31.01 -17.51 0.13
CA TRP A 116 30.79 -16.09 0.34
C TRP A 116 31.22 -15.66 1.74
N LYS A 117 32.12 -14.67 1.80
CA LYS A 117 32.78 -14.20 3.04
C LYS A 117 33.39 -15.34 3.88
N GLY A 118 33.86 -16.40 3.22
CA GLY A 118 34.42 -17.59 3.87
C GLY A 118 33.43 -18.32 4.79
N GLY A 119 32.16 -18.38 4.40
CA GLY A 119 31.08 -19.04 5.17
C GLY A 119 30.61 -18.26 6.40
N LYS A 120 31.01 -16.98 6.53
CA LYS A 120 30.66 -16.11 7.66
C LYS A 120 29.69 -14.99 7.28
N GLY A 121 29.18 -15.01 6.05
CA GLY A 121 28.24 -14.01 5.58
C GLY A 121 26.84 -14.21 6.19
N ASP A 122 26.10 -13.10 6.28
CA ASP A 122 24.72 -13.06 6.74
C ASP A 122 24.00 -11.95 5.95
N VAL A 123 23.25 -12.34 4.92
CA VAL A 123 22.56 -11.39 4.04
C VAL A 123 21.46 -10.66 4.80
N LEU A 124 20.76 -11.34 5.71
CA LEU A 124 19.71 -10.72 6.54
C LEU A 124 20.28 -9.67 7.49
N ARG A 125 21.45 -9.91 8.08
CA ARG A 125 22.15 -8.90 8.88
C ARG A 125 22.51 -7.68 8.04
N GLU A 126 23.15 -7.88 6.88
CA GLU A 126 23.55 -6.78 6.00
C GLU A 126 22.35 -5.96 5.53
N MET A 127 21.25 -6.63 5.19
CA MET A 127 20.01 -5.98 4.77
C MET A 127 19.34 -5.21 5.92
N SER A 128 19.17 -5.84 7.09
CA SER A 128 18.52 -5.21 8.24
C SER A 128 19.31 -4.01 8.79
N ASP A 129 20.63 -4.10 8.83
CA ASP A 129 21.49 -2.99 9.25
C ASP A 129 21.47 -1.86 8.20
N ALA A 130 21.53 -2.18 6.90
CA ALA A 130 21.39 -1.17 5.85
C ALA A 130 20.02 -0.48 5.90
N CYS A 131 18.92 -1.21 6.12
CA CYS A 131 17.58 -0.63 6.31
C CYS A 131 17.57 0.35 7.48
N ARG A 132 18.15 -0.04 8.63
CA ARG A 132 18.24 0.82 9.82
C ARG A 132 19.04 2.10 9.54
N GLU A 133 20.18 1.98 8.86
CA GLU A 133 21.01 3.12 8.45
C GLU A 133 20.27 4.04 7.45
N GLY A 134 19.54 3.44 6.50
CA GLY A 134 18.79 4.16 5.47
C GLY A 134 17.47 4.75 5.94
N GLY A 135 16.95 4.35 7.09
CA GLY A 135 15.62 4.72 7.59
C GLY A 135 14.47 4.01 6.87
N LEU A 136 14.71 2.82 6.30
CA LEU A 136 13.69 1.95 5.73
C LEU A 136 13.28 0.88 6.74
N LYS A 137 12.02 0.45 6.68
CA LYS A 137 11.56 -0.70 7.46
C LYS A 137 12.09 -2.02 6.85
N PHE A 138 12.34 -3.02 7.69
CA PHE A 138 12.84 -4.33 7.26
C PHE A 138 11.79 -5.43 7.48
N GLY A 139 11.56 -6.25 6.47
CA GLY A 139 10.60 -7.34 6.43
C GLY A 139 11.25 -8.62 5.90
N VAL A 140 10.61 -9.76 6.14
CA VAL A 140 11.14 -11.07 5.73
C VAL A 140 10.09 -11.90 5.02
N TYR A 141 10.48 -12.49 3.90
CA TYR A 141 9.78 -13.58 3.26
C TYR A 141 10.42 -14.89 3.71
N LEU A 142 9.60 -15.84 4.16
CA LEU A 142 10.07 -17.17 4.54
C LEU A 142 9.13 -18.21 3.94
N SER A 143 9.57 -18.82 2.83
CA SER A 143 8.78 -19.81 2.09
C SER A 143 8.31 -20.95 3.00
N PRO A 144 6.99 -21.17 3.13
CA PRO A 144 6.45 -22.36 3.78
C PRO A 144 6.84 -23.64 3.03
N TRP A 145 6.77 -23.63 1.69
CA TRP A 145 7.24 -24.73 0.85
C TRP A 145 8.78 -24.81 0.90
N ASP A 146 9.32 -26.01 1.07
CA ASP A 146 10.77 -26.24 1.17
C ASP A 146 11.15 -27.50 0.41
N ARG A 147 11.89 -27.32 -0.68
CA ARG A 147 12.32 -28.39 -1.56
C ARG A 147 13.60 -29.09 -1.10
N ASN A 148 14.32 -28.53 -0.12
CA ASN A 148 15.56 -29.08 0.40
C ASN A 148 15.35 -29.89 1.70
N ASN A 149 14.52 -29.38 2.62
CA ASN A 149 14.47 -29.94 3.96
C ASN A 149 13.80 -31.33 3.97
N PRO A 150 14.46 -32.38 4.49
CA PRO A 150 13.90 -33.72 4.51
C PRO A 150 12.64 -33.85 5.37
N LYS A 151 12.43 -32.94 6.33
CA LYS A 151 11.22 -32.89 7.16
C LYS A 151 10.01 -32.36 6.39
N TYR A 152 10.18 -31.68 5.27
CA TYR A 152 9.02 -31.21 4.51
C TYR A 152 8.09 -32.38 4.15
N GLY A 153 6.81 -32.25 4.50
CA GLY A 153 5.80 -33.31 4.37
C GLY A 153 5.64 -34.22 5.59
N THR A 154 6.39 -34.03 6.68
CA THR A 154 6.27 -34.84 7.90
C THR A 154 5.34 -34.24 8.97
N GLY A 155 4.61 -33.17 8.63
CA GLY A 155 3.64 -32.55 9.53
C GLY A 155 4.32 -31.77 10.64
N GLU A 156 4.15 -32.19 11.89
CA GLU A 156 4.57 -31.41 13.06
C GLU A 156 6.09 -31.21 13.17
N GLU A 157 6.90 -32.16 12.70
CA GLU A 157 8.36 -31.99 12.75
C GLU A 157 8.84 -30.85 11.84
N TYR A 158 8.20 -30.65 10.69
CA TYR A 158 8.47 -29.50 9.83
C TYR A 158 7.88 -28.22 10.40
N ASN A 159 6.68 -28.27 10.99
CA ASN A 159 6.09 -27.10 11.64
C ASN A 159 6.98 -26.59 12.78
N GLU A 160 7.56 -27.49 13.58
CA GLU A 160 8.51 -27.11 14.62
C GLU A 160 9.80 -26.53 14.05
N TYR A 161 10.35 -27.13 13.00
CA TYR A 161 11.49 -26.55 12.27
C TYR A 161 11.18 -25.13 11.76
N PHE A 162 10.02 -24.92 11.15
CA PHE A 162 9.61 -23.63 10.62
C PHE A 162 9.42 -22.59 11.73
N ARG A 163 8.81 -22.96 12.87
CA ARG A 163 8.72 -22.09 14.05
C ARG A 163 10.10 -21.71 14.58
N GLN A 164 11.06 -22.63 14.60
CA GLN A 164 12.43 -22.32 15.01
C GLN A 164 13.10 -21.34 14.05
N GLN A 165 12.91 -21.49 12.73
CA GLN A 165 13.38 -20.50 11.74
C GLN A 165 12.74 -19.13 11.96
N LEU A 166 11.42 -19.07 12.17
CA LEU A 166 10.72 -17.83 12.51
C LEU A 166 11.32 -17.17 13.76
N ARG A 167 11.59 -17.94 14.82
CA ARG A 167 12.22 -17.39 16.03
C ARG A 167 13.62 -16.83 15.74
N GLU A 168 14.43 -17.49 14.91
CA GLU A 168 15.73 -16.95 14.51
C GLU A 168 15.59 -15.61 13.76
N VAL A 169 14.73 -15.53 12.74
CA VAL A 169 14.61 -14.33 11.90
C VAL A 169 13.89 -13.18 12.58
N LEU A 170 12.96 -13.45 13.50
CA LEU A 170 12.17 -12.42 14.17
C LEU A 170 12.81 -11.90 15.46
N THR A 171 13.88 -12.52 15.97
CA THR A 171 14.59 -12.05 17.18
C THR A 171 15.93 -11.38 16.88
N ASN A 172 16.63 -11.82 15.83
CA ASN A 172 18.02 -11.41 15.64
C ASN A 172 18.17 -10.13 14.80
N TYR A 173 17.23 -9.77 13.93
CA TYR A 173 17.43 -8.71 12.92
C TYR A 173 16.77 -7.35 13.26
N GLY A 174 16.27 -7.19 14.49
CA GLY A 174 15.61 -5.96 14.94
C GLY A 174 14.11 -5.94 14.62
N PRO A 175 13.49 -4.75 14.57
CA PRO A 175 12.05 -4.63 14.28
C PRO A 175 11.72 -5.11 12.86
N ILE A 176 10.71 -5.97 12.76
CA ILE A 176 10.16 -6.48 11.50
C ILE A 176 8.82 -5.80 11.24
N PHE A 177 8.63 -5.19 10.06
CA PHE A 177 7.34 -4.57 9.72
C PHE A 177 6.39 -5.53 9.01
N GLU A 178 6.93 -6.56 8.36
CA GLU A 178 6.16 -7.49 7.54
C GLU A 178 6.79 -8.88 7.51
N VAL A 179 5.94 -9.90 7.64
CA VAL A 179 6.28 -11.31 7.44
C VAL A 179 5.44 -11.85 6.30
N TRP A 180 6.10 -12.31 5.25
CA TRP A 180 5.46 -12.73 4.01
C TRP A 180 5.38 -14.26 3.93
N PHE A 181 4.16 -14.80 4.01
CA PHE A 181 3.89 -16.24 3.91
C PHE A 181 3.30 -16.58 2.54
N ASP A 182 4.12 -17.23 1.72
CA ASP A 182 3.74 -17.68 0.38
C ASP A 182 2.72 -18.83 0.40
N GLY A 183 1.74 -18.76 -0.50
CA GLY A 183 0.80 -19.84 -0.79
C GLY A 183 1.28 -20.82 -1.86
N ALA A 184 2.31 -20.49 -2.64
CA ALA A 184 2.77 -21.29 -3.76
C ALA A 184 3.37 -22.64 -3.33
N CYS A 185 2.96 -23.70 -4.03
CA CYS A 185 3.49 -25.06 -3.85
C CYS A 185 3.53 -25.79 -5.19
N GLY A 186 4.72 -26.21 -5.64
CA GLY A 186 4.94 -26.87 -6.93
C GLY A 186 5.05 -28.39 -6.88
N GLU A 187 4.69 -29.04 -5.77
CA GLU A 187 4.80 -30.51 -5.58
C GLU A 187 3.85 -31.31 -6.51
N GLY A 188 2.76 -30.68 -6.96
CA GLY A 188 1.74 -31.33 -7.78
C GLY A 188 0.95 -32.42 -7.02
N PRO A 189 0.03 -33.12 -7.70
CA PRO A 189 -0.92 -34.03 -7.05
C PRO A 189 -0.31 -35.22 -6.29
N ASN A 190 0.90 -35.63 -6.67
CA ASN A 190 1.59 -36.81 -6.13
C ASN A 190 2.85 -36.45 -5.33
N GLY A 191 3.15 -35.16 -5.13
CA GLY A 191 4.31 -34.72 -4.37
C GLY A 191 4.05 -34.71 -2.87
N LYS A 192 5.01 -34.19 -2.11
CA LYS A 192 4.90 -34.08 -0.66
C LYS A 192 3.80 -33.10 -0.29
N ARG A 193 2.96 -33.47 0.69
CA ARG A 193 1.95 -32.58 1.26
C ARG A 193 2.31 -32.24 2.69
N GLN A 194 2.60 -30.97 2.94
CA GLN A 194 2.80 -30.45 4.30
C GLN A 194 1.49 -29.86 4.81
N VAL A 195 1.06 -30.27 6.00
CA VAL A 195 -0.05 -29.63 6.71
C VAL A 195 0.54 -28.59 7.65
N TYR A 196 0.43 -27.31 7.26
CA TYR A 196 1.01 -26.19 7.99
C TYR A 196 0.17 -25.84 9.22
N ASP A 197 0.84 -25.63 10.35
CA ASP A 197 0.20 -25.05 11.54
C ASP A 197 0.34 -23.52 11.51
N PHE A 198 -0.34 -22.88 10.54
CA PHE A 198 -0.37 -21.42 10.43
C PHE A 198 -0.82 -20.71 11.71
N PRO A 199 -1.80 -21.22 12.50
CA PRO A 199 -2.11 -20.64 13.80
C PRO A 199 -0.89 -20.51 14.72
N SER A 200 -0.05 -21.53 14.85
CA SER A 200 1.17 -21.41 15.68
C SER A 200 2.24 -20.54 15.04
N PHE A 201 2.37 -20.51 13.71
CA PHE A 201 3.30 -19.60 13.02
C PHE A 201 2.92 -18.14 13.28
N ARG A 202 1.64 -17.80 13.15
CA ARG A 202 1.08 -16.47 13.44
C ARG A 202 1.27 -16.11 14.91
N ALA A 203 1.11 -17.06 15.83
CA ALA A 203 1.36 -16.84 17.26
C ALA A 203 2.82 -16.44 17.52
N VAL A 204 3.79 -17.09 16.87
CA VAL A 204 5.21 -16.72 16.98
C VAL A 204 5.46 -15.29 16.46
N VAL A 205 4.87 -14.93 15.30
CA VAL A 205 4.99 -13.56 14.78
C VAL A 205 4.40 -12.55 15.75
N ARG A 206 3.21 -12.80 16.31
CA ARG A 206 2.56 -11.89 17.26
C ARG A 206 3.31 -11.76 18.58
N GLU A 207 3.91 -12.84 19.07
CA GLU A 207 4.74 -12.86 20.28
C GLU A 207 5.97 -11.98 20.11
N LEU A 208 6.68 -12.11 18.98
CA LEU A 208 7.99 -11.50 18.80
C LEU A 208 7.95 -10.13 18.12
N GLN A 209 6.99 -9.92 17.21
CA GLN A 209 6.86 -8.73 16.36
C GLN A 209 5.38 -8.32 16.26
N PRO A 210 4.75 -7.86 17.37
CA PRO A 210 3.30 -7.60 17.44
C PRO A 210 2.79 -6.51 16.48
N ASN A 211 3.71 -5.68 15.96
CA ASN A 211 3.44 -4.61 15.01
C ASN A 211 3.70 -5.02 13.54
N ALA A 212 4.24 -6.22 13.29
CA ALA A 212 4.40 -6.72 11.94
C ALA A 212 3.04 -7.08 11.34
N VAL A 213 2.80 -6.68 10.09
CA VAL A 213 1.71 -7.26 9.30
C VAL A 213 2.14 -8.62 8.76
N MET A 214 1.19 -9.54 8.66
CA MET A 214 1.39 -10.84 8.02
C MET A 214 0.66 -10.88 6.70
N PHE A 215 1.42 -11.04 5.62
CA PHE A 215 0.91 -11.29 4.29
C PHE A 215 0.64 -12.79 4.09
N SER A 216 -0.45 -13.08 3.38
CA SER A 216 -0.64 -14.32 2.63
C SER A 216 -1.72 -14.12 1.56
N ASP A 217 -2.09 -15.16 0.84
CA ASP A 217 -3.25 -15.16 -0.07
C ASP A 217 -4.52 -14.58 0.57
N VAL A 218 -4.73 -14.80 1.87
CA VAL A 218 -5.98 -14.46 2.58
C VAL A 218 -5.78 -13.63 3.87
N GLY A 219 -4.54 -13.26 4.20
CA GLY A 219 -4.22 -12.51 5.43
C GLY A 219 -3.47 -13.30 6.51
N PRO A 220 -3.52 -12.90 7.80
CA PRO A 220 -4.66 -12.23 8.41
C PRO A 220 -4.60 -10.70 8.43
N ASP A 221 -3.44 -10.08 8.17
CA ASP A 221 -3.34 -8.61 8.21
C ASP A 221 -3.46 -7.99 6.82
N ILE A 222 -2.82 -8.55 5.81
CA ILE A 222 -2.85 -8.05 4.42
C ILE A 222 -2.94 -9.23 3.45
N ARG A 223 -3.60 -9.04 2.31
CA ARG A 223 -3.86 -10.10 1.34
C ARG A 223 -3.11 -9.90 0.03
N TRP A 224 -2.83 -11.00 -0.65
CA TRP A 224 -2.53 -10.98 -2.07
C TRP A 224 -3.69 -10.34 -2.88
N VAL A 225 -3.37 -9.50 -3.86
CA VAL A 225 -4.38 -8.86 -4.73
C VAL A 225 -4.96 -9.80 -5.80
N GLY A 226 -4.52 -11.06 -5.85
CA GLY A 226 -5.01 -12.04 -6.82
C GLY A 226 -4.31 -12.00 -8.18
N ASN A 227 -3.24 -11.23 -8.34
CA ASN A 227 -2.37 -11.26 -9.51
C ASN A 227 -0.96 -10.75 -9.15
N GLU A 228 0.05 -11.23 -9.88
CA GLU A 228 1.44 -10.74 -9.80
C GLU A 228 1.74 -9.68 -10.88
N GLN A 229 0.70 -9.06 -11.45
CA GLN A 229 0.85 -8.00 -12.44
C GLN A 229 0.85 -6.61 -11.78
N GLY A 230 0.71 -6.52 -10.46
CA GLY A 230 0.90 -5.29 -9.69
C GLY A 230 -0.27 -4.32 -9.74
N TRP A 231 -1.50 -4.79 -9.91
CA TRP A 231 -2.67 -3.92 -9.96
C TRP A 231 -3.87 -4.44 -9.17
N ALA A 232 -4.62 -3.50 -8.58
CA ALA A 232 -5.91 -3.72 -7.96
C ALA A 232 -7.06 -3.29 -8.89
N GLY A 233 -8.22 -3.91 -8.73
CA GLY A 233 -9.41 -3.59 -9.51
C GLY A 233 -9.86 -2.15 -9.36
N GLU A 234 -10.77 -1.70 -10.22
CA GLU A 234 -11.44 -0.40 -10.04
C GLU A 234 -12.19 -0.33 -8.70
N THR A 235 -12.81 -1.45 -8.33
CA THR A 235 -13.28 -1.71 -6.97
C THR A 235 -12.15 -2.35 -6.18
N CYS A 236 -11.85 -1.83 -4.99
CA CYS A 236 -10.95 -2.46 -4.03
C CYS A 236 -11.38 -2.11 -2.60
N TRP A 237 -12.21 -2.98 -2.03
CA TRP A 237 -12.52 -2.98 -0.61
C TRP A 237 -11.33 -3.53 0.17
N SER A 238 -11.00 -2.86 1.28
CA SER A 238 -10.06 -3.37 2.27
C SER A 238 -10.67 -4.50 3.10
N MET A 239 -11.98 -4.72 3.00
CA MET A 239 -12.71 -5.80 3.63
C MET A 239 -12.64 -7.08 2.80
N LEU A 240 -12.56 -8.23 3.47
CA LEU A 240 -12.54 -9.55 2.84
C LEU A 240 -13.39 -10.53 3.64
N LYS A 241 -14.09 -11.43 2.94
CA LYS A 241 -14.64 -12.65 3.53
C LYS A 241 -13.53 -13.67 3.69
N ALA A 242 -12.96 -13.76 4.88
CA ALA A 242 -11.83 -14.64 5.17
C ALA A 242 -12.26 -15.93 5.87
N ALA A 243 -13.44 -15.96 6.49
CA ALA A 243 -13.95 -17.14 7.17
C ALA A 243 -14.09 -18.33 6.21
N GLY A 244 -13.50 -19.46 6.58
CA GLY A 244 -13.52 -20.69 5.77
C GLY A 244 -12.45 -20.77 4.68
N HIS A 245 -11.61 -19.73 4.53
CA HIS A 245 -10.49 -19.71 3.61
C HIS A 245 -9.14 -19.90 4.34
N GLY A 246 -8.17 -20.49 3.65
CA GLY A 246 -6.81 -20.75 4.12
C GLY A 246 -5.74 -20.26 3.15
N ILE A 247 -4.47 -20.48 3.51
CA ILE A 247 -3.30 -20.08 2.71
C ILE A 247 -2.95 -21.23 1.75
N GLY A 248 -2.57 -20.90 0.50
CA GLY A 248 -2.22 -21.88 -0.53
C GLY A 248 -3.44 -22.67 -1.01
N ASP A 249 -3.27 -23.97 -1.21
CA ASP A 249 -4.32 -24.88 -1.72
C ASP A 249 -5.53 -25.05 -0.76
N ASP A 250 -5.48 -24.48 0.45
CA ASP A 250 -6.55 -24.57 1.44
C ASP A 250 -7.71 -23.60 1.14
N HIS A 251 -8.36 -23.76 -0.02
CA HIS A 251 -9.54 -23.01 -0.46
C HIS A 251 -9.35 -21.48 -0.36
N PRO A 252 -8.48 -20.85 -1.17
CA PRO A 252 -8.33 -19.39 -1.14
C PRO A 252 -9.61 -18.69 -1.64
N PRO A 253 -9.82 -17.41 -1.30
CA PRO A 253 -10.89 -16.63 -1.89
C PRO A 253 -10.74 -16.59 -3.43
N SER A 254 -11.86 -16.37 -4.14
CA SER A 254 -11.79 -16.23 -5.59
C SER A 254 -10.88 -15.07 -6.00
N THR A 255 -10.21 -15.17 -7.15
CA THR A 255 -9.37 -14.09 -7.71
C THR A 255 -10.10 -12.74 -7.73
N LYS A 256 -11.41 -12.75 -8.00
CA LYS A 256 -12.24 -11.55 -7.95
C LYS A 256 -12.31 -10.95 -6.53
N SER A 257 -12.60 -11.77 -5.52
CA SER A 257 -12.65 -11.32 -4.11
C SER A 257 -11.28 -10.87 -3.62
N LEU A 258 -10.19 -11.51 -4.03
CA LEU A 258 -8.83 -11.03 -3.74
C LEU A 258 -8.56 -9.64 -4.36
N ASN A 259 -8.92 -9.46 -5.63
CA ASN A 259 -8.67 -8.22 -6.36
C ASN A 259 -9.57 -7.06 -5.93
N GLU A 260 -10.84 -7.34 -5.70
CA GLU A 260 -11.87 -6.33 -5.42
C GLU A 260 -12.22 -6.19 -3.95
N GLY A 261 -11.88 -7.17 -3.11
CA GLY A 261 -12.43 -7.29 -1.75
C GLY A 261 -13.94 -7.56 -1.75
N ASP A 262 -14.52 -7.60 -0.57
CA ASP A 262 -15.95 -7.86 -0.36
C ASP A 262 -16.59 -6.74 0.44
N ILE A 263 -17.61 -6.07 -0.11
CA ILE A 263 -18.30 -4.93 0.55
C ILE A 263 -18.93 -5.32 1.91
N ASP A 264 -19.26 -6.60 2.07
CA ASP A 264 -19.83 -7.23 3.25
C ASP A 264 -18.83 -8.18 3.94
N GLY A 265 -17.53 -8.02 3.69
CA GLY A 265 -16.47 -8.78 4.35
C GLY A 265 -16.36 -8.45 5.84
N GLU A 266 -16.16 -9.49 6.65
CA GLU A 266 -16.10 -9.40 8.12
C GLU A 266 -14.73 -8.98 8.67
N SER A 267 -13.68 -9.02 7.84
CA SER A 267 -12.30 -8.73 8.26
C SER A 267 -11.69 -7.60 7.43
N TRP A 268 -11.02 -6.65 8.08
CA TRP A 268 -10.18 -5.67 7.39
C TRP A 268 -8.85 -6.34 7.01
N ILE A 269 -8.64 -6.63 5.73
CA ILE A 269 -7.45 -7.30 5.17
C ILE A 269 -7.13 -6.64 3.82
N PRO A 270 -6.50 -5.45 3.79
CA PRO A 270 -6.27 -4.69 2.56
C PRO A 270 -5.32 -5.42 1.59
N ALA A 271 -5.43 -5.09 0.31
CA ALA A 271 -4.67 -5.73 -0.76
C ALA A 271 -3.25 -5.16 -0.92
N GLU A 272 -2.29 -6.06 -1.08
CA GLU A 272 -0.94 -5.78 -1.56
C GLU A 272 -0.82 -6.23 -3.02
N CYS A 273 -0.34 -5.33 -3.88
CA CYS A 273 -0.07 -5.57 -5.29
C CYS A 273 1.41 -5.87 -5.48
N ASP A 274 1.77 -7.15 -5.42
CA ASP A 274 3.13 -7.61 -5.68
C ASP A 274 3.39 -7.75 -7.19
N VAL A 275 4.59 -7.34 -7.61
CA VAL A 275 5.02 -7.42 -9.01
C VAL A 275 6.54 -7.25 -9.10
N SER A 276 7.18 -7.92 -10.05
CA SER A 276 8.60 -7.67 -10.36
C SER A 276 8.81 -6.47 -11.27
N ILE A 277 9.91 -5.75 -11.10
CA ILE A 277 10.35 -4.73 -12.08
C ILE A 277 10.73 -5.36 -13.43
N ARG A 278 10.97 -6.67 -13.45
CA ARG A 278 11.29 -7.50 -14.62
C ARG A 278 10.17 -8.52 -14.90
N PRO A 279 10.29 -9.37 -15.94
CA PRO A 279 9.42 -10.52 -16.10
C PRO A 279 9.59 -11.55 -14.97
N GLY A 280 10.83 -11.89 -14.58
CA GLY A 280 11.13 -12.83 -13.49
C GLY A 280 11.24 -12.16 -12.11
N TRP A 281 11.09 -12.96 -11.05
CA TRP A 281 11.34 -12.57 -9.67
C TRP A 281 12.82 -12.58 -9.34
N PHE A 282 13.60 -13.54 -9.86
CA PHE A 282 15.06 -13.57 -9.73
C PHE A 282 15.75 -12.86 -10.89
N TYR A 283 17.05 -12.58 -10.74
CA TYR A 283 17.80 -11.89 -11.78
C TYR A 283 18.14 -12.85 -12.92
N HIS A 284 17.74 -12.47 -14.13
CA HIS A 284 18.16 -13.08 -15.38
C HIS A 284 18.79 -12.04 -16.29
N ALA A 285 20.02 -12.32 -16.78
CA ALA A 285 20.72 -11.39 -17.68
C ALA A 285 19.98 -11.18 -19.01
N ASN A 286 19.19 -12.16 -19.46
CA ASN A 286 18.34 -12.06 -20.65
C ASN A 286 17.08 -11.20 -20.46
N GLU A 287 16.93 -10.56 -19.30
CA GLU A 287 15.86 -9.61 -18.97
C GLU A 287 16.38 -8.18 -18.76
N ASP A 288 17.68 -7.91 -18.94
CA ASP A 288 18.24 -6.58 -18.74
C ASP A 288 17.62 -5.52 -19.67
N ASP A 289 17.12 -5.92 -20.83
CA ASP A 289 16.38 -5.10 -21.79
C ASP A 289 14.84 -5.16 -21.62
N LYS A 290 14.35 -5.90 -20.62
CA LYS A 290 12.92 -6.09 -20.31
C LYS A 290 12.49 -5.47 -18.98
N VAL A 291 13.35 -4.65 -18.39
CA VAL A 291 13.01 -3.83 -17.22
C VAL A 291 11.85 -2.91 -17.57
N LYS A 292 10.81 -2.87 -16.72
CA LYS A 292 9.66 -1.99 -16.90
C LYS A 292 10.11 -0.52 -17.00
N THR A 293 9.57 0.19 -17.98
CA THR A 293 9.85 1.61 -18.19
C THR A 293 9.26 2.48 -17.07
N PRO A 294 9.77 3.70 -16.84
CA PRO A 294 9.18 4.64 -15.88
C PRO A 294 7.67 4.87 -16.05
N ALA A 295 7.18 4.94 -17.29
CA ALA A 295 5.76 5.13 -17.58
C ALA A 295 4.91 3.90 -17.22
N GLN A 296 5.42 2.69 -17.48
CA GLN A 296 4.76 1.45 -17.04
C GLN A 296 4.73 1.34 -15.52
N LEU A 297 5.83 1.74 -14.85
CA LEU A 297 5.88 1.77 -13.40
C LEU A 297 4.93 2.80 -12.79
N LEU A 298 4.77 3.98 -13.42
CA LEU A 298 3.78 4.97 -12.98
C LEU A 298 2.36 4.42 -13.16
N ASP A 299 2.09 3.71 -14.27
CA ASP A 299 0.80 3.05 -14.48
C ASP A 299 0.47 2.06 -13.35
N LEU A 300 1.45 1.21 -12.99
CA LEU A 300 1.30 0.26 -11.89
C LEU A 300 1.08 0.97 -10.56
N TRP A 301 1.85 2.02 -10.25
CA TRP A 301 1.69 2.79 -9.02
C TRP A 301 0.30 3.42 -8.91
N GLU A 302 -0.22 4.03 -9.97
CA GLU A 302 -1.58 4.59 -9.98
C GLU A 302 -2.66 3.50 -9.91
N ARG A 303 -2.44 2.31 -10.48
CA ARG A 303 -3.37 1.17 -10.45
C ARG A 303 -3.23 0.27 -9.20
N SER A 304 -2.39 0.65 -8.25
CA SER A 304 -2.21 -0.01 -6.96
C SER A 304 -2.44 0.99 -5.83
N VAL A 305 -1.49 1.90 -5.60
CA VAL A 305 -1.60 2.98 -4.59
C VAL A 305 -2.82 3.85 -4.86
N GLY A 306 -3.04 4.22 -6.12
CA GLY A 306 -4.24 4.96 -6.53
C GLY A 306 -5.51 4.11 -6.59
N HIS A 307 -5.49 2.84 -6.21
CA HIS A 307 -6.63 1.92 -6.20
C HIS A 307 -6.81 1.28 -4.81
N ASN A 308 -6.52 2.01 -3.73
CA ASN A 308 -6.64 1.54 -2.35
C ASN A 308 -5.79 0.29 -1.98
N ALA A 309 -4.78 -0.06 -2.78
CA ALA A 309 -3.82 -1.12 -2.50
C ALA A 309 -2.42 -0.54 -2.20
N ASN A 310 -1.50 -1.34 -1.67
CA ASN A 310 -0.09 -0.97 -1.64
C ASN A 310 0.60 -1.58 -2.86
N LEU A 311 1.63 -0.92 -3.40
CA LEU A 311 2.51 -1.51 -4.39
C LEU A 311 3.70 -2.17 -3.69
N HIS A 312 3.96 -3.44 -4.00
CA HIS A 312 5.13 -4.18 -3.53
C HIS A 312 6.00 -4.57 -4.73
N LEU A 313 7.01 -3.74 -5.04
CA LEU A 313 7.81 -3.90 -6.27
C LEU A 313 9.10 -4.68 -5.99
N ASN A 314 9.28 -5.80 -6.69
CA ASN A 314 10.50 -6.61 -6.59
C ASN A 314 11.66 -6.07 -7.43
N PHE A 315 12.84 -6.10 -6.84
CA PHE A 315 14.12 -5.80 -7.46
C PHE A 315 15.04 -7.02 -7.33
N PRO A 316 15.17 -7.84 -8.38
CA PRO A 316 16.08 -8.97 -8.35
C PRO A 316 17.53 -8.49 -8.27
N VAL A 317 18.30 -9.09 -7.36
CA VAL A 317 19.72 -8.79 -7.19
C VAL A 317 20.53 -9.67 -8.14
N ASP A 318 21.47 -9.06 -8.87
CA ASP A 318 22.30 -9.74 -9.85
C ASP A 318 23.39 -10.62 -9.22
N ARG A 319 24.17 -11.32 -10.08
CA ARG A 319 25.24 -12.22 -9.62
C ARG A 319 26.42 -11.51 -8.94
N ARG A 320 26.57 -10.19 -9.11
CA ARG A 320 27.54 -9.40 -8.34
C ARG A 320 27.05 -9.19 -6.91
N GLY A 321 25.73 -9.20 -6.69
CA GLY A 321 25.10 -8.83 -5.43
C GLY A 321 24.61 -7.37 -5.43
N LEU A 322 24.30 -6.82 -6.61
CA LEU A 322 23.82 -5.44 -6.77
C LEU A 322 22.46 -5.41 -7.48
N ILE A 323 21.66 -4.37 -7.21
CA ILE A 323 20.54 -4.05 -8.10
C ILE A 323 21.14 -3.50 -9.41
N HIS A 324 20.78 -4.13 -10.52
CA HIS A 324 21.32 -3.81 -11.84
C HIS A 324 20.97 -2.37 -12.27
N GLU A 325 21.86 -1.76 -13.05
CA GLU A 325 21.86 -0.33 -13.32
C GLU A 325 20.61 0.13 -14.10
N ASN A 326 20.05 -0.73 -14.96
CA ASN A 326 18.81 -0.45 -15.69
C ASN A 326 17.61 -0.32 -14.75
N ASP A 327 17.54 -1.15 -13.71
CA ASP A 327 16.49 -1.18 -12.68
C ASP A 327 16.57 0.11 -11.83
N VAL A 328 17.80 0.51 -11.46
CA VAL A 328 18.07 1.78 -10.77
C VAL A 328 17.59 2.97 -11.62
N LEU A 329 17.89 2.98 -12.93
CA LEU A 329 17.45 4.06 -13.82
C LEU A 329 15.93 4.10 -13.99
N ALA A 330 15.30 2.94 -14.16
CA ALA A 330 13.84 2.84 -14.31
C ALA A 330 13.10 3.39 -13.09
N VAL A 331 13.50 2.97 -11.88
CA VAL A 331 12.81 3.39 -10.65
C VAL A 331 13.10 4.86 -10.29
N ARG A 332 14.27 5.40 -10.64
CA ARG A 332 14.53 6.84 -10.54
C ARG A 332 13.65 7.65 -11.50
N GLY A 333 13.41 7.12 -12.70
CA GLY A 333 12.45 7.69 -13.65
C GLY A 333 11.03 7.68 -13.09
N LEU A 334 10.60 6.58 -12.46
CA LEU A 334 9.31 6.52 -11.75
C LEU A 334 9.21 7.63 -10.71
N ARG A 335 10.21 7.78 -9.83
CA ARG A 335 10.21 8.81 -8.79
C ARG A 335 10.05 10.21 -9.39
N ALA A 336 10.80 10.52 -10.44
CA ALA A 336 10.71 11.81 -11.12
C ALA A 336 9.30 12.09 -11.67
N LEU A 337 8.61 11.06 -12.20
CA LEU A 337 7.23 11.20 -12.67
C LEU A 337 6.23 11.40 -11.52
N ILE A 338 6.39 10.67 -10.41
CA ILE A 338 5.57 10.84 -9.21
C ILE A 338 5.76 12.25 -8.64
N ASP A 339 7.00 12.71 -8.46
CA ASP A 339 7.32 14.06 -7.98
C ASP A 339 6.71 15.14 -8.86
N ALA A 340 6.86 15.01 -10.18
CA ALA A 340 6.38 16.01 -11.11
C ALA A 340 4.83 16.04 -11.21
N THR A 341 4.15 14.95 -10.86
CA THR A 341 2.68 14.85 -10.92
C THR A 341 2.03 15.16 -9.57
N TYR A 342 2.52 14.55 -8.49
CA TYR A 342 1.91 14.53 -7.15
C TYR A 342 2.78 15.19 -6.07
N GLY A 343 3.90 15.81 -6.44
CA GLY A 343 4.81 16.45 -5.49
C GLY A 343 4.25 17.73 -4.87
N GLU A 344 5.04 18.32 -3.98
CA GLU A 344 4.69 19.56 -3.29
C GLU A 344 4.38 20.68 -4.30
N GLY A 345 3.23 21.34 -4.13
CA GLY A 345 2.79 22.45 -4.98
C GLY A 345 2.14 22.05 -6.31
N THR A 346 1.94 20.74 -6.59
CA THR A 346 1.23 20.31 -7.81
C THR A 346 -0.29 20.22 -7.64
N ASP A 347 -0.80 20.11 -6.41
CA ASP A 347 -2.23 20.07 -6.13
C ASP A 347 -2.91 21.42 -6.43
N LEU A 348 -3.75 21.43 -7.46
CA LEU A 348 -4.50 22.59 -7.93
C LEU A 348 -5.73 22.91 -7.08
N ALA A 349 -6.21 21.95 -6.28
CA ALA A 349 -7.34 22.09 -5.36
C ALA A 349 -6.93 22.59 -3.97
N ARG A 350 -5.64 22.52 -3.60
CA ARG A 350 -5.13 22.96 -2.30
C ARG A 350 -5.62 24.36 -1.92
N GLY A 351 -6.33 24.46 -0.79
CA GLY A 351 -6.84 25.70 -0.21
C GLY A 351 -7.89 26.43 -1.05
N ARG A 352 -8.48 25.76 -2.06
CA ARG A 352 -9.52 26.36 -2.90
C ARG A 352 -10.87 26.44 -2.18
N SER A 353 -11.72 27.34 -2.64
CA SER A 353 -13.08 27.47 -2.14
C SER A 353 -13.92 26.25 -2.51
N THR A 354 -14.73 25.78 -1.57
CA THR A 354 -15.58 24.61 -1.74
C THR A 354 -17.04 24.94 -1.46
N ALA A 355 -17.95 24.29 -2.18
CA ALA A 355 -19.37 24.24 -1.84
C ALA A 355 -19.81 22.78 -1.67
N VAL A 356 -20.64 22.50 -0.67
CA VAL A 356 -21.13 21.14 -0.38
C VAL A 356 -22.65 21.14 -0.25
N THR A 357 -23.31 20.06 -0.64
CA THR A 357 -24.77 19.91 -0.45
C THR A 357 -25.16 19.52 0.97
N ASN A 358 -24.23 18.97 1.74
CA ASN A 358 -24.42 18.69 3.16
C ASN A 358 -23.12 18.86 3.93
N LEU A 359 -23.26 19.34 5.16
CA LEU A 359 -22.20 19.52 6.13
C LEU A 359 -22.67 18.90 7.45
N ARG A 360 -21.87 18.00 8.02
CA ARG A 360 -22.20 17.38 9.29
C ARG A 360 -22.40 18.42 10.40
N GLY A 361 -23.52 18.32 11.10
CA GLY A 361 -23.84 19.16 12.25
C GLY A 361 -24.09 20.62 11.87
N ASP A 362 -24.52 20.88 10.64
CA ASP A 362 -24.86 22.23 10.22
C ASP A 362 -26.10 22.73 10.97
N SER A 363 -25.82 23.50 12.03
CA SER A 363 -26.81 24.25 12.80
C SER A 363 -26.85 25.70 12.31
N PRO A 364 -27.90 26.48 12.58
CA PRO A 364 -27.95 27.88 12.20
C PRO A 364 -26.73 28.64 12.76
N ARG A 365 -25.82 29.07 11.89
CA ARG A 365 -24.62 29.85 12.25
C ARG A 365 -24.93 31.34 12.20
N ALA A 366 -24.26 32.12 13.03
CA ALA A 366 -24.23 33.57 12.83
C ALA A 366 -23.56 33.88 11.48
N ALA A 367 -24.02 34.90 10.76
CA ALA A 367 -23.46 35.28 9.46
C ALA A 367 -21.95 35.64 9.50
N SER A 368 -21.38 35.81 10.69
CA SER A 368 -19.97 36.09 10.95
C SER A 368 -19.09 34.85 11.08
N GLU A 369 -19.63 33.64 11.18
CA GLU A 369 -18.86 32.40 11.29
C GLU A 369 -18.66 31.76 9.90
N PRO A 370 -17.44 31.75 9.34
CA PRO A 370 -17.20 31.18 8.03
C PRO A 370 -17.48 29.67 8.02
N LEU A 371 -18.18 29.19 7.00
CA LEU A 371 -18.44 27.76 6.82
C LEU A 371 -17.14 26.93 6.74
N ALA A 372 -16.06 27.54 6.24
CA ALA A 372 -14.74 26.93 6.12
C ALA A 372 -14.15 26.48 7.47
N ASP A 373 -14.48 27.18 8.57
CA ASP A 373 -13.94 26.90 9.90
C ASP A 373 -14.68 25.76 10.61
N ALA A 374 -15.78 25.24 10.03
CA ALA A 374 -16.47 24.09 10.58
C ALA A 374 -15.56 22.85 10.63
N PRO A 375 -15.67 21.98 11.67
CA PRO A 375 -14.80 20.81 11.83
C PRO A 375 -14.90 19.81 10.68
N PHE A 376 -16.02 19.77 9.96
CA PHE A 376 -16.26 18.85 8.84
C PHE A 376 -16.59 19.57 7.53
N SER A 377 -16.14 20.82 7.37
CA SER A 377 -16.41 21.62 6.17
C SER A 377 -15.79 21.01 4.90
N GLY A 378 -16.28 21.41 3.72
CA GLY A 378 -15.64 21.05 2.46
C GLY A 378 -14.17 21.50 2.36
N ALA A 379 -13.79 22.58 3.07
CA ALA A 379 -12.41 23.06 3.10
C ALA A 379 -11.45 22.02 3.72
N LYS A 380 -11.96 21.16 4.61
CA LYS A 380 -11.18 20.07 5.23
C LYS A 380 -10.79 18.95 4.28
N ALA A 381 -11.43 18.87 3.10
CA ALA A 381 -11.05 17.93 2.06
C ALA A 381 -9.95 18.49 1.13
N VAL A 382 -9.61 19.78 1.25
CA VAL A 382 -8.64 20.43 0.34
C VAL A 382 -7.54 21.20 1.10
N ASP A 383 -7.43 21.04 2.41
CA ASP A 383 -6.45 21.77 3.24
C ASP A 383 -5.08 21.10 3.32
N GLY A 384 -4.98 19.81 3.01
CA GLY A 384 -3.73 19.06 2.98
C GLY A 384 -3.32 18.48 4.33
N ASP A 385 -4.21 18.53 5.33
CA ASP A 385 -4.02 17.80 6.56
C ASP A 385 -4.75 16.44 6.46
N PRO A 386 -4.02 15.31 6.41
CA PRO A 386 -4.65 14.00 6.26
C PRO A 386 -5.50 13.60 7.48
N LYS A 387 -5.50 14.36 8.57
CA LYS A 387 -6.29 14.09 9.80
C LYS A 387 -7.63 14.81 9.80
N THR A 388 -7.80 15.82 8.98
CA THR A 388 -9.08 16.52 8.79
C THR A 388 -9.83 15.94 7.61
N TYR A 389 -11.15 16.12 7.58
CA TYR A 389 -11.99 15.58 6.51
C TYR A 389 -13.34 16.30 6.45
N TRP A 390 -13.88 16.40 5.24
CA TRP A 390 -15.30 16.70 5.04
C TRP A 390 -16.13 15.48 5.43
N ALA A 391 -17.27 15.69 6.07
CA ALA A 391 -18.25 14.63 6.37
C ALA A 391 -19.68 15.15 6.28
N THR A 392 -20.60 14.24 5.98
CA THR A 392 -22.04 14.51 5.99
C THR A 392 -22.69 14.04 7.30
N ASP A 393 -23.96 14.41 7.50
CA ASP A 393 -24.80 13.86 8.54
C ASP A 393 -25.01 12.35 8.35
N ASP A 394 -25.24 11.61 9.44
CA ASP A 394 -25.27 10.13 9.45
C ASP A 394 -26.32 9.52 8.51
N ALA A 395 -27.45 10.21 8.30
CA ALA A 395 -28.52 9.75 7.40
C ALA A 395 -28.24 10.03 5.91
N VAL A 396 -27.25 10.84 5.59
CA VAL A 396 -26.93 11.27 4.22
C VAL A 396 -25.87 10.35 3.64
N ARG A 397 -26.23 9.54 2.64
CA ARG A 397 -25.32 8.60 1.96
C ARG A 397 -24.87 9.04 0.57
N ALA A 398 -25.43 10.14 0.08
CA ALA A 398 -25.11 10.76 -1.20
C ALA A 398 -25.02 12.27 -1.00
N ALA A 399 -23.95 12.87 -1.51
CA ALA A 399 -23.67 14.29 -1.39
C ALA A 399 -22.65 14.70 -2.46
N GLU A 400 -22.50 15.99 -2.66
CA GLU A 400 -21.53 16.54 -3.61
C GLU A 400 -20.64 17.57 -2.93
N ILE A 401 -19.39 17.61 -3.38
CA ILE A 401 -18.43 18.67 -3.11
C ILE A 401 -18.01 19.28 -4.44
N GLU A 402 -18.16 20.60 -4.55
CA GLU A 402 -17.67 21.42 -5.64
C GLU A 402 -16.43 22.18 -5.20
N ILE A 403 -15.44 22.29 -6.08
CA ILE A 403 -14.16 22.96 -5.84
C ILE A 403 -13.95 23.99 -6.94
N GLU A 404 -13.66 25.24 -6.57
CA GLU A 404 -13.32 26.29 -7.52
C GLU A 404 -11.84 26.22 -7.91
N LEU A 405 -11.57 25.89 -9.17
CA LEU A 405 -10.24 25.74 -9.74
C LEU A 405 -9.82 26.99 -10.55
N ASP A 406 -8.53 27.06 -10.87
CA ASP A 406 -8.02 28.01 -11.87
C ASP A 406 -8.33 27.48 -13.28
N PRO A 407 -9.23 28.11 -14.05
CA PRO A 407 -9.66 27.61 -15.35
C PRO A 407 -8.55 27.68 -16.42
N THR A 408 -7.41 28.31 -16.13
CA THR A 408 -6.28 28.38 -17.06
C THR A 408 -5.36 27.16 -16.94
N LYS A 409 -5.38 26.47 -15.79
CA LYS A 409 -4.50 25.34 -15.50
C LYS A 409 -5.16 24.02 -15.91
N PRO A 410 -4.51 23.19 -16.73
CA PRO A 410 -5.03 21.88 -17.08
C PRO A 410 -4.85 20.88 -15.93
N PHE A 411 -5.70 19.86 -15.91
CA PHE A 411 -5.56 18.68 -15.04
C PHE A 411 -6.02 17.42 -15.79
N ASP A 412 -5.52 16.27 -15.36
CA ASP A 412 -5.90 14.96 -15.89
C ASP A 412 -5.91 13.86 -14.81
N ARG A 413 -5.77 14.26 -13.54
CA ARG A 413 -5.82 13.39 -12.35
C ARG A 413 -6.66 14.04 -11.27
N VAL A 414 -7.51 13.24 -10.65
CA VAL A 414 -8.28 13.60 -9.44
C VAL A 414 -8.03 12.54 -8.39
N LEU A 415 -7.50 12.92 -7.24
CA LEU A 415 -7.21 12.03 -6.13
C LEU A 415 -8.27 12.23 -5.05
N LEU A 416 -8.83 11.13 -4.56
CA LEU A 416 -9.80 11.11 -3.47
C LEU A 416 -9.24 10.24 -2.32
N ALA A 417 -9.45 10.62 -1.07
CA ALA A 417 -9.07 9.82 0.09
C ALA A 417 -10.18 9.80 1.16
N GLU A 418 -10.38 8.66 1.81
CA GLU A 418 -11.23 8.52 2.99
C GLU A 418 -10.39 8.45 4.28
N PRO A 419 -10.90 8.94 5.42
CA PRO A 419 -10.30 8.69 6.73
C PRO A 419 -10.54 7.23 7.17
N THR A 420 -9.75 6.29 6.64
CA THR A 420 -9.99 4.83 6.78
C THR A 420 -9.91 4.30 8.22
N TRP A 421 -9.37 5.06 9.17
CA TRP A 421 -9.49 4.73 10.61
C TRP A 421 -10.94 4.82 11.13
N LEU A 422 -11.85 5.41 10.35
CA LEU A 422 -13.30 5.38 10.57
C LEU A 422 -14.03 4.32 9.72
N GLY A 423 -13.30 3.41 9.07
CA GLY A 423 -13.83 2.43 8.13
C GLY A 423 -13.97 2.96 6.70
N GLN A 424 -14.09 2.05 5.74
CA GLN A 424 -14.25 2.36 4.31
C GLN A 424 -15.74 2.45 3.94
N ARG A 425 -16.14 3.54 3.27
CA ARG A 425 -17.56 3.92 3.12
C ARG A 425 -17.98 4.08 1.68
N ILE A 426 -17.27 4.87 0.88
CA ILE A 426 -17.71 5.26 -0.46
C ILE A 426 -17.76 4.04 -1.38
N ALA A 427 -18.91 3.81 -2.00
CA ALA A 427 -19.16 2.68 -2.88
C ALA A 427 -19.28 3.10 -4.35
N ARG A 428 -19.72 4.33 -4.62
CA ARG A 428 -19.87 4.89 -5.97
C ARG A 428 -19.71 6.41 -5.95
N PHE A 429 -18.98 6.93 -6.93
CA PHE A 429 -18.84 8.37 -7.14
C PHE A 429 -18.76 8.73 -8.63
N ARG A 430 -18.85 10.03 -8.91
CA ARG A 430 -18.70 10.62 -10.23
C ARG A 430 -17.87 11.89 -10.15
N VAL A 431 -17.05 12.12 -11.18
CA VAL A 431 -16.28 13.34 -11.39
C VAL A 431 -16.86 14.09 -12.58
N SER A 432 -17.26 15.34 -12.37
CA SER A 432 -17.91 16.17 -13.38
C SER A 432 -17.33 17.58 -13.42
N VAL A 433 -17.41 18.23 -14.59
CA VAL A 433 -17.10 19.67 -14.77
C VAL A 433 -18.24 20.38 -15.50
N PRO A 434 -18.37 21.71 -15.40
CA PRO A 434 -19.32 22.45 -16.21
C PRO A 434 -19.07 22.25 -17.71
N ALA A 435 -20.14 22.17 -18.50
CA ALA A 435 -20.10 22.00 -19.96
C ALA A 435 -19.45 23.20 -20.68
N SER A 436 -19.45 24.37 -20.04
CA SER A 436 -18.84 25.59 -20.55
C SER A 436 -18.01 26.31 -19.49
N LEU A 437 -16.97 27.01 -19.93
CA LEU A 437 -16.13 27.84 -19.08
C LEU A 437 -16.83 29.14 -18.64
N ASP A 438 -17.86 29.58 -19.36
CA ASP A 438 -18.55 30.87 -19.13
C ASP A 438 -19.69 30.81 -18.09
N ASN A 439 -19.91 29.66 -17.44
CA ASN A 439 -20.61 29.48 -16.16
C ASN A 439 -22.05 30.04 -16.04
N ASN A 440 -22.67 30.51 -17.13
CA ASN A 440 -24.03 31.08 -17.08
C ASN A 440 -25.12 30.00 -16.90
N HIS A 441 -24.80 28.75 -17.22
CA HIS A 441 -25.67 27.59 -17.04
C HIS A 441 -24.83 26.43 -16.49
N ARG A 442 -25.20 25.92 -15.31
CA ARG A 442 -24.50 24.81 -14.62
C ARG A 442 -24.92 23.46 -15.19
N ASP A 443 -24.77 23.29 -16.50
CA ASP A 443 -24.90 21.98 -17.13
C ASP A 443 -23.59 21.21 -16.89
N TRP A 444 -23.67 19.99 -16.36
CA TRP A 444 -22.50 19.21 -15.96
C TRP A 444 -22.20 18.10 -16.96
N VAL A 445 -20.92 17.96 -17.30
CA VAL A 445 -20.38 16.88 -18.12
C VAL A 445 -19.57 15.95 -17.21
N THR A 446 -19.92 14.67 -17.24
CA THR A 446 -19.16 13.63 -16.53
C THR A 446 -17.83 13.37 -17.24
N LEU A 447 -16.74 13.48 -16.48
CA LEU A 447 -15.39 13.10 -16.94
C LEU A 447 -15.09 11.63 -16.63
N ALA A 448 -15.50 11.17 -15.46
CA ALA A 448 -15.27 9.80 -15.00
C ALA A 448 -16.32 9.37 -13.96
N GLN A 449 -16.46 8.06 -13.80
CA GLN A 449 -17.19 7.42 -12.71
C GLN A 449 -16.25 6.43 -12.03
N GLY A 450 -16.53 6.10 -10.78
CA GLY A 450 -15.77 5.09 -10.05
C GLY A 450 -16.59 4.46 -8.94
N THR A 451 -16.03 3.41 -8.34
CA THR A 451 -16.65 2.68 -7.23
C THR A 451 -16.06 3.12 -5.89
N THR A 452 -15.08 2.38 -5.37
CA THR A 452 -14.48 2.59 -4.05
C THR A 452 -13.45 3.70 -4.04
N VAL A 453 -13.31 4.37 -2.88
CA VAL A 453 -12.20 5.29 -2.60
C VAL A 453 -11.16 4.64 -1.69
N GLY A 454 -11.50 4.36 -0.43
CA GLY A 454 -10.57 3.82 0.56
C GLY A 454 -9.49 4.82 0.97
N TYR A 455 -8.30 4.33 1.30
CA TYR A 455 -7.18 5.16 1.71
C TYR A 455 -6.84 6.19 0.63
N GLN A 456 -6.83 5.77 -0.64
CA GLN A 456 -6.63 6.67 -1.76
C GLN A 456 -7.15 6.08 -3.07
N ARG A 457 -7.74 6.95 -3.90
CA ARG A 457 -8.21 6.68 -5.26
C ARG A 457 -7.72 7.76 -6.22
N ILE A 458 -6.92 7.38 -7.20
CA ILE A 458 -6.50 8.26 -8.30
C ILE A 458 -7.36 7.94 -9.52
N VAL A 459 -8.08 8.96 -9.97
CA VAL A 459 -8.98 8.90 -11.13
C VAL A 459 -8.32 9.62 -12.28
N ARG A 460 -8.07 8.89 -13.37
CA ARG A 460 -7.64 9.49 -14.64
C ARG A 460 -8.85 10.09 -15.34
N VAL A 461 -8.72 11.32 -15.79
CA VAL A 461 -9.73 12.00 -16.61
C VAL A 461 -9.09 12.50 -17.90
N PRO A 462 -9.87 12.76 -18.97
CA PRO A 462 -9.35 13.46 -20.14
C PRO A 462 -8.69 14.78 -19.74
N PRO A 463 -7.61 15.23 -20.42
CA PRO A 463 -7.01 16.53 -20.14
C PRO A 463 -8.05 17.65 -20.18
N THR A 464 -8.27 18.29 -19.04
CA THR A 464 -9.41 19.19 -18.81
C THR A 464 -8.95 20.53 -18.24
N LYS A 465 -9.64 21.61 -18.63
CA LYS A 465 -9.60 22.91 -17.97
C LYS A 465 -11.02 23.26 -17.55
N ALA A 466 -11.21 23.66 -16.30
CA ALA A 466 -12.52 24.02 -15.78
C ALA A 466 -12.39 25.00 -14.62
N ARG A 467 -13.40 25.87 -14.45
CA ARG A 467 -13.51 26.74 -13.27
C ARG A 467 -14.00 25.98 -12.03
N PHE A 468 -14.77 24.91 -12.24
CA PHE A 468 -15.29 24.08 -11.16
C PHE A 468 -15.03 22.61 -11.45
N LEU A 469 -14.71 21.87 -10.40
CA LEU A 469 -14.73 20.42 -10.36
C LEU A 469 -15.78 19.98 -9.36
N ARG A 470 -16.60 19.00 -9.72
CA ARG A 470 -17.59 18.41 -8.82
C ARG A 470 -17.29 16.94 -8.61
N ILE A 471 -17.23 16.53 -7.34
CA ILE A 471 -17.22 15.14 -6.91
C ILE A 471 -18.59 14.83 -6.33
N GLU A 472 -19.35 13.97 -7.02
CA GLU A 472 -20.66 13.50 -6.57
C GLU A 472 -20.47 12.11 -5.95
N ILE A 473 -20.68 11.97 -4.65
CA ILE A 473 -20.83 10.67 -4.00
C ILE A 473 -22.25 10.19 -4.26
N LEU A 474 -22.37 9.11 -5.04
CA LEU A 474 -23.66 8.56 -5.48
C LEU A 474 -24.20 7.53 -4.49
N ASP A 475 -23.32 6.78 -3.83
CA ASP A 475 -23.66 5.84 -2.77
C ASP A 475 -22.44 5.53 -1.89
N ALA A 476 -22.71 5.24 -0.62
CA ALA A 476 -21.73 4.87 0.40
C ALA A 476 -22.37 3.96 1.46
N ARG A 477 -21.60 3.08 2.10
CA ARG A 477 -22.08 2.17 3.18
C ARG A 477 -22.60 2.94 4.41
N ALA A 478 -22.10 4.16 4.62
CA ALA A 478 -22.49 5.09 5.67
C ALA A 478 -22.33 6.53 5.16
N CYS A 479 -22.49 7.54 6.03
CA CYS A 479 -22.21 8.93 5.67
C CYS A 479 -20.81 9.10 5.06
N PRO A 480 -20.67 9.62 3.82
CA PRO A 480 -19.37 9.76 3.18
C PRO A 480 -18.47 10.73 3.94
N CYS A 481 -17.18 10.43 3.88
CA CYS A 481 -16.11 11.25 4.43
C CYS A 481 -15.00 11.36 3.39
N LEU A 482 -14.46 12.55 3.16
CA LEU A 482 -13.29 12.76 2.31
C LEU A 482 -12.22 13.53 3.07
N SER A 483 -11.06 12.92 3.30
CA SER A 483 -9.88 13.57 3.87
C SER A 483 -9.06 14.29 2.81
N ALA A 484 -9.19 13.92 1.54
CA ALA A 484 -8.57 14.64 0.44
C ALA A 484 -9.42 14.61 -0.84
N VAL A 485 -9.44 15.75 -1.54
CA VAL A 485 -9.77 15.88 -2.95
C VAL A 485 -8.66 16.73 -3.58
N GLU A 486 -7.72 16.07 -4.26
CA GLU A 486 -6.59 16.73 -4.90
C GLU A 486 -6.73 16.67 -6.43
N VAL A 487 -6.17 17.67 -7.10
CA VAL A 487 -6.28 17.80 -8.57
C VAL A 487 -4.91 18.04 -9.15
N HIS A 488 -4.47 17.14 -10.03
CA HIS A 488 -3.11 17.16 -10.59
C HIS A 488 -3.10 17.06 -12.11
N CYS A 489 -1.94 17.37 -12.68
CA CYS A 489 -1.65 17.21 -14.10
C CYS A 489 -0.39 16.37 -14.27
N THR A 490 -0.45 15.32 -15.09
CA THR A 490 0.72 14.51 -15.40
C THR A 490 1.81 15.32 -16.09
N ALA A 491 3.05 15.07 -15.68
CA ALA A 491 4.22 15.68 -16.28
C ALA A 491 4.32 15.31 -17.77
N GLY A 492 4.50 16.32 -18.64
CA GLY A 492 4.59 16.15 -20.10
C GLY A 492 3.27 16.32 -20.86
N ALA A 493 2.11 16.41 -20.18
CA ALA A 493 0.83 16.73 -20.84
C ALA A 493 0.83 18.13 -21.51
N ASN A 494 1.71 19.03 -21.07
CA ASN A 494 1.91 20.35 -21.66
C ASN A 494 2.68 20.34 -22.99
N GLU A 495 3.27 19.21 -23.41
CA GLU A 495 4.03 19.14 -24.69
C GLU A 495 3.24 18.50 -25.84
N SER A 496 2.04 17.97 -25.58
CA SER A 496 1.15 17.50 -26.64
C SER A 496 0.23 18.63 -27.16
N LYS A 497 0.85 19.62 -27.82
CA LYS A 497 0.22 20.47 -28.86
C LYS A 497 1.26 21.43 -29.47
N GLN A 498 1.91 20.98 -30.54
CA GLN A 498 2.03 21.76 -31.77
C GLN A 498 1.64 20.88 -32.95
#